data_AF-A0A1V4QTD3-F1
#
_entry.id   AF-A0A1V4QTD3-F1
#
_cell.length_a   1.000
_cell.length_b   1.000
_cell.length_c   1.000
_cell.angle_alpha   90.00
_cell.angle_beta   90.00
_cell.angle_gamma   90.00
#
_symmetry.space_group_name_H-M   'P 1'
#
loop_
_entity.id
_entity.type
_entity.pdbx_description
1 polymer ?
#
loop_
_entity_poly.entity_id
_entity_poly.type
_entity_poly.pdbx_seq_one_letter_code
_entity_poly.pdbx_strand_id
1 'polypeptide(L)'
;DRWALTVYLVDECRAETCTVDVTPRRLKNFRPAPGEKFKWTNTSLANKRLLQSGTVTADEWGLVTLKGVTVTRGRNRLEIRRPR
;
A
#
# COMPACT_ATOMS: atom_id res chain seq x y z
N ASP A 1 -10.57 8.23 7.87
CA ASP A 1 -9.68 8.54 6.74
C ASP A 1 -8.45 7.66 6.58
N ARG A 2 -8.63 6.33 6.58
CA ARG A 2 -7.54 5.41 6.24
C ARG A 2 -8.06 4.16 5.56
N TRP A 3 -7.21 3.58 4.72
CA TRP A 3 -7.36 2.22 4.21
C TRP A 3 -6.09 1.44 4.50
N ALA A 4 -6.22 0.15 4.79
CA ALA A 4 -5.07 -0.70 5.01
C ALA A 4 -5.35 -2.16 4.62
N LEU A 5 -4.31 -2.85 4.16
CA LEU A 5 -4.31 -4.25 3.78
C LEU A 5 -2.98 -4.90 4.18
N THR A 6 -3.01 -6.19 4.48
CA THR A 6 -1.78 -6.98 4.63
C THR A 6 -1.54 -7.78 3.37
N VAL A 7 -0.35 -7.66 2.78
CA VAL A 7 0.10 -8.40 1.59
C VAL A 7 1.35 -9.20 1.92
N TYR A 8 1.57 -10.32 1.23
CA TYR A 8 2.73 -11.17 1.42
C TYR A 8 2.97 -12.07 0.21
N LEU A 9 4.20 -12.55 0.06
CA LEU A 9 4.53 -13.62 -0.86
C LEU A 9 4.07 -14.95 -0.28
N VAL A 10 3.35 -15.74 -1.08
CA VAL A 10 3.01 -17.13 -0.76
C VAL A 10 4.23 -18.03 -0.89
N ASP A 11 4.20 -19.21 -0.28
CA ASP A 11 5.36 -20.09 -0.16
C ASP A 11 5.91 -20.55 -1.51
N GLU A 12 5.06 -20.65 -2.53
CA GLU A 12 5.40 -21.02 -3.90
C GLU A 12 6.23 -19.96 -4.64
N CYS A 13 6.23 -18.71 -4.17
CA CYS A 13 7.10 -17.69 -4.74
C CYS A 13 8.55 -18.06 -4.42
N ARG A 14 9.41 -18.27 -5.43
CA ARG A 14 10.82 -18.63 -5.19
C ARG A 14 11.68 -17.46 -4.71
N ALA A 15 11.24 -16.22 -4.98
CA ALA A 15 11.94 -15.03 -4.54
C ALA A 15 11.58 -14.70 -3.08
N GLU A 16 12.55 -14.17 -2.33
CA GLU A 16 12.31 -13.71 -0.96
C GLU A 16 11.56 -12.38 -0.90
N THR A 17 11.68 -11.57 -1.97
CA THR A 17 11.00 -10.29 -2.13
C THR A 17 10.58 -10.08 -3.60
N CYS A 18 9.55 -9.26 -3.82
CA CYS A 18 9.21 -8.74 -5.14
C CYS A 18 8.74 -7.27 -5.03
N THR A 19 8.61 -6.60 -6.17
CA THR A 19 8.01 -5.26 -6.26
C THR A 19 6.77 -5.30 -7.14
N VAL A 20 5.68 -4.65 -6.68
CA VAL A 20 4.39 -4.63 -7.39
C VAL A 20 3.72 -3.26 -7.24
N ASP A 21 2.86 -2.93 -8.21
CA ASP A 21 1.95 -1.81 -8.10
C ASP A 21 0.63 -2.25 -7.47
N VAL A 22 0.12 -1.48 -6.51
CA VAL A 22 -1.11 -1.81 -5.76
C VAL A 22 -2.15 -0.72 -5.93
N THR A 23 -3.29 -1.07 -6.54
CA THR A 23 -4.45 -0.16 -6.70
C THR A 23 -5.66 -0.71 -5.94
N PRO A 24 -5.99 -0.20 -4.74
CA PRO A 24 -7.16 -0.66 -3.98
C PRO A 24 -8.48 -0.24 -4.65
N ARG A 25 -9.36 -1.21 -4.96
CA ARG A 25 -10.64 -0.94 -5.68
C ARG A 25 -11.92 -1.18 -4.89
N ARG A 26 -11.84 -1.63 -3.63
CA ARG A 26 -13.02 -1.90 -2.77
C ARG A 26 -12.86 -1.27 -1.39
N LEU A 27 -12.89 0.06 -1.36
CA LEU A 27 -12.41 0.88 -0.24
C LEU A 27 -13.48 1.19 0.84
N LYS A 28 -14.76 0.90 0.57
CA LYS A 28 -15.93 1.16 1.44
C LYS A 28 -16.03 2.62 1.92
N ASN A 29 -15.45 2.93 3.08
CA ASN A 29 -15.50 4.24 3.72
C ASN A 29 -14.35 5.16 3.29
N PHE A 30 -13.27 4.61 2.72
CA PHE A 30 -12.20 5.40 2.15
C PHE A 30 -12.57 5.76 0.71
N ARG A 31 -12.84 7.03 0.44
CA ARG A 31 -13.33 7.52 -0.85
C ARG A 31 -12.41 8.63 -1.34
N PRO A 32 -11.35 8.33 -2.09
CA PRO A 32 -10.47 9.34 -2.67
C PRO A 32 -11.21 10.17 -3.71
N ALA A 33 -11.02 11.48 -3.67
CA ALA A 33 -11.42 12.36 -4.79
C ALA A 33 -10.27 12.47 -5.82
N PRO A 34 -10.57 12.69 -7.11
CA PRO A 34 -9.53 12.96 -8.10
C PRO A 34 -8.60 14.10 -7.67
N GLY A 35 -7.28 13.91 -7.86
CA GLY A 35 -6.27 14.90 -7.45
C GLY A 35 -5.98 14.97 -5.95
N GLU A 36 -6.70 14.23 -5.11
CA GLU A 36 -6.47 14.20 -3.67
C GLU A 36 -5.13 13.52 -3.33
N LYS A 37 -4.36 14.11 -2.41
CA LYS A 37 -3.05 13.60 -1.97
C LYS A 37 -3.18 12.81 -0.67
N PHE A 38 -2.45 11.70 -0.59
CA PHE A 38 -2.39 10.82 0.57
C PHE A 38 -0.95 10.53 0.99
N LYS A 39 -0.78 10.19 2.27
CA LYS A 39 0.45 9.56 2.79
C LYS A 39 0.26 8.06 2.83
N TRP A 40 1.29 7.30 2.52
CA TRP A 40 1.27 5.85 2.61
C TRP A 40 2.51 5.28 3.28
N THR A 41 2.37 4.08 3.84
CA THR A 41 3.46 3.31 4.47
C THR A 41 3.37 1.83 4.13
N ASN A 42 4.52 1.18 4.08
CA ASN A 42 4.68 -0.27 4.02
C ASN A 42 5.53 -0.71 5.21
N THR A 43 4.93 -1.42 6.16
CA THR A 43 5.58 -1.86 7.39
C THR A 43 5.69 -3.37 7.42
N SER A 44 6.90 -3.90 7.62
CA SER A 44 7.13 -5.32 7.87
C SER A 44 6.47 -5.74 9.17
N LEU A 45 5.66 -6.78 9.15
CA LEU A 45 5.04 -7.32 10.36
C LEU A 45 5.96 -8.28 11.11
N ALA A 46 6.95 -8.87 10.44
CA ALA A 46 7.94 -9.76 11.06
C ALA A 46 8.80 -9.05 12.12
N ASN A 47 9.18 -7.78 11.87
CA ASN A 47 10.07 -7.03 12.75
C ASN A 47 9.58 -5.60 13.07
N LYS A 48 8.36 -5.27 12.67
CA LYS A 48 7.73 -3.94 12.87
C LYS A 48 8.51 -2.77 12.25
N ARG A 49 9.44 -3.03 11.32
CA ARG A 49 10.20 -1.97 10.64
C ARG A 49 9.44 -1.38 9.47
N LEU A 50 9.53 -0.07 9.32
CA LEU A 50 9.08 0.63 8.13
C LEU A 50 10.01 0.26 6.96
N LEU A 51 9.46 -0.30 5.90
CA LEU A 51 10.22 -0.67 4.70
C LEU A 51 10.19 0.46 3.66
N GLN A 52 9.02 1.06 3.46
CA GLN A 52 8.83 2.15 2.51
C GLN A 52 7.76 3.12 3.03
N SER A 53 7.82 4.37 2.59
CA SER A 53 6.77 5.35 2.79
C SER A 53 6.80 6.36 1.65
N GLY A 54 5.72 7.11 1.50
CA GLY A 54 5.67 8.16 0.50
C GLY A 54 4.36 8.92 0.48
N THR A 55 4.19 9.68 -0.60
CA THR A 55 2.92 10.30 -0.95
C THR A 55 2.40 9.74 -2.26
N VAL A 56 1.09 9.78 -2.44
CA VAL A 56 0.41 9.33 -3.66
C VAL A 56 -0.75 10.27 -3.94
N THR A 57 -0.98 10.57 -5.21
CA THR A 57 -2.12 11.39 -5.65
C THR A 57 -3.13 10.47 -6.32
N ALA A 58 -4.41 10.60 -5.98
CA ALA A 58 -5.46 9.91 -6.71
C ALA A 58 -5.53 10.43 -8.14
N ASP A 59 -5.65 9.53 -9.11
CA ASP A 59 -5.77 9.88 -10.52
C ASP A 59 -7.13 10.54 -10.85
N GLU A 60 -7.36 10.85 -12.12
CA GLU A 60 -8.60 11.48 -12.60
C GLU A 60 -9.87 10.65 -12.30
N TRP A 61 -9.73 9.35 -12.02
CA TRP A 61 -10.82 8.42 -11.68
C TRP A 61 -10.96 8.19 -10.17
N GLY A 62 -10.17 8.89 -9.35
CA GLY A 62 -10.14 8.69 -7.89
C GLY A 62 -9.45 7.39 -7.47
N LEU A 63 -8.64 6.78 -8.33
CA LEU A 63 -7.87 5.58 -8.01
C LEU A 63 -6.52 5.97 -7.41
N VAL A 64 -6.12 5.23 -6.38
CA VAL A 64 -4.84 5.44 -5.70
C VAL A 64 -3.93 4.25 -5.98
N THR A 65 -2.88 4.47 -6.76
CA THR A 65 -1.91 3.42 -7.13
C THR A 65 -0.60 3.62 -6.39
N LEU A 66 -0.29 2.72 -5.46
CA LEU A 66 1.03 2.66 -4.83
C LEU A 66 1.99 1.97 -5.78
N LYS A 67 2.97 2.69 -6.31
CA LYS A 67 3.94 2.14 -7.26
C LYS A 67 5.14 1.51 -6.56
N GLY A 68 5.63 0.38 -7.09
CA GLY A 68 6.88 -0.26 -6.65
C GLY A 68 6.88 -0.68 -5.18
N VAL A 69 5.76 -1.18 -4.67
CA VAL A 69 5.64 -1.68 -3.30
C VAL A 69 6.44 -2.97 -3.15
N THR A 70 7.38 -3.00 -2.21
CA THR A 70 8.12 -4.19 -1.83
C THR A 70 7.24 -5.14 -1.02
N VAL A 71 7.08 -6.37 -1.49
CA VAL A 71 6.34 -7.43 -0.79
C VAL A 71 7.32 -8.52 -0.37
N THR A 72 7.16 -9.02 0.85
CA THR A 72 8.04 -10.02 1.46
C THR A 72 7.20 -11.20 1.98
N ARG A 73 7.85 -12.34 2.28
CA ARG A 73 7.18 -13.45 3.01
C ARG A 73 6.76 -13.04 4.42
N GLY A 74 7.53 -12.14 5.06
CA GLY A 74 7.34 -11.67 6.44
C GLY A 74 6.09 -10.82 6.68
N ARG A 75 5.21 -10.72 5.68
CA ARG A 75 3.99 -9.91 5.65
C ARG A 75 4.24 -8.41 5.77
N ASN A 76 3.51 -7.67 4.96
CA ASN A 76 3.65 -6.24 4.79
C ASN A 76 2.31 -5.59 5.08
N ARG A 77 2.26 -4.69 6.06
CA ARG A 77 1.08 -3.85 6.29
C ARG A 77 1.19 -2.60 5.43
N LEU A 78 0.35 -2.52 4.41
CA LEU A 78 0.16 -1.33 3.61
C LEU A 78 -0.93 -0.47 4.25
N GLU A 79 -0.65 0.81 4.44
CA GLU A 79 -1.62 1.80 4.91
C GLU A 79 -1.58 3.03 4.02
N ILE A 80 -2.75 3.54 3.66
CA ILE A 80 -2.97 4.80 2.96
C ILE A 80 -3.87 5.66 3.85
N ARG A 81 -3.48 6.91 4.07
CA ARG A 81 -4.22 7.85 4.93
C ARG A 81 -4.17 9.27 4.40
N ARG A 82 -5.21 10.04 4.70
CA ARG A 82 -5.19 11.50 4.45
C ARG A 82 -4.08 12.15 5.29
N PRO A 83 -3.35 13.16 4.75
CA PRO A 83 -2.53 14.02 5.58
C PRO A 83 -3.43 14.66 6.64
N ARG A 84 -2.93 14.74 7.88
CA ARG A 84 -3.53 15.63 8.87
C ARG A 84 -3.22 17.07 8.50
#